data_AF-A0A938MYR5-F1
#
_entry.id   AF-A0A938MYR5-F1
#
_cell.length_a   1.000
_cell.length_b   1.000
_cell.length_c   1.000
_cell.angle_alpha   90.00
_cell.angle_beta   90.00
_cell.angle_gamma   90.00
#
_symmetry.space_group_name_H-M   'P 1'
#
loop_
_entity.id
_entity.type
_entity.pdbx_description
1 polymer ?
#
loop_
_entity_poly.entity_id
_entity_poly.type
_entity_poly.pdbx_seq_one_letter_code
_entity_poly.pdbx_strand_id
1 'polypeptide(L)'
;MTDEILTRVQRAKLSLLYAELGQRLGTFTEFGDFSYGSVLTAPQAERQTLQPMLDEFCGLCKQFGISHLGIVGGLDRVTGKWQTCIDAEAPAHSRVFLPGEWIFVADPRDEGLADGWLAQSRYYDATAKLTIGEDQPLPSGMARVHINRGVGWEQQGFPGLNGYGWYFQNLEVPQSFGGKEHLYLYLRMVNEQAWVYINGELACARTYASTGKGPAELSGTPILCDAAKSLKAGATNRIAIRVAHETGLGGISFPGMLVASDQELTPQQVDAYRQ
;
A
#
# COMPACT_ATOMS: atom_id res chain seq x y z
N MET A 1 14.32 2.43 -47.47
CA MET A 1 14.18 3.13 -46.18
C MET A 1 15.60 3.45 -45.73
N THR A 2 15.99 4.72 -45.59
CA THR A 2 17.37 5.08 -45.22
C THR A 2 17.66 4.63 -43.77
N ASP A 3 18.89 4.21 -43.48
CA ASP A 3 19.31 3.67 -42.16
C ASP A 3 18.97 4.63 -40.99
N GLU A 4 18.94 5.93 -41.26
CA GLU A 4 18.57 6.96 -40.31
C GLU A 4 17.09 6.91 -39.90
N ILE A 5 16.19 6.63 -40.85
CA ILE A 5 14.76 6.46 -40.57
C ILE A 5 14.54 5.19 -39.75
N LEU A 6 15.23 4.09 -40.09
CA LEU A 6 15.16 2.83 -39.36
C LEU A 6 15.59 3.01 -37.89
N THR A 7 16.71 3.70 -37.68
CA THR A 7 17.24 4.01 -36.34
C THR A 7 16.24 4.82 -35.51
N ARG A 8 15.59 5.84 -36.10
CA ARG A 8 14.57 6.65 -35.41
C ARG A 8 13.35 5.83 -35.02
N VAL A 9 12.86 4.98 -35.91
CA VAL A 9 11.72 4.09 -35.65
C VAL A 9 12.04 3.11 -34.51
N GLN A 10 13.23 2.51 -34.53
CA GLN A 10 13.69 1.59 -33.48
C GLN A 10 13.79 2.27 -32.10
N ARG A 11 14.28 3.52 -32.04
CA ARG A 11 14.30 4.30 -30.79
C ARG A 11 12.90 4.59 -30.25
N ALA A 12 11.96 4.99 -31.12
CA ALA A 12 10.57 5.20 -30.71
C ALA A 12 9.94 3.90 -30.19
N LYS A 13 10.22 2.77 -30.86
CA LYS A 13 9.76 1.45 -30.44
C LYS A 13 10.26 1.08 -29.05
N LEU A 14 11.51 1.39 -28.71
CA LEU A 14 12.06 1.12 -27.38
C LEU A 14 11.25 1.79 -26.26
N SER A 15 10.85 3.06 -26.44
CA SER A 15 10.01 3.75 -25.45
C SER A 15 8.61 3.13 -25.32
N LEU A 16 8.03 2.68 -26.44
CA LEU A 16 6.73 2.00 -26.43
C LEU A 16 6.80 0.64 -25.72
N LEU A 17 7.84 -0.16 -26.01
CA LEU A 17 8.07 -1.44 -25.34
C LEU A 17 8.28 -1.26 -23.84
N TYR A 18 9.06 -0.26 -23.43
CA TYR A 18 9.25 0.05 -22.01
C TYR A 18 7.93 0.41 -21.32
N ALA A 19 7.10 1.26 -21.94
CA ALA A 19 5.81 1.64 -21.39
C ALA A 19 4.84 0.45 -21.28
N GLU A 20 4.77 -0.38 -22.31
CA GLU A 20 3.89 -1.56 -22.34
C GLU A 20 4.32 -2.61 -21.31
N LEU A 21 5.62 -2.97 -21.28
CA LEU A 21 6.17 -3.88 -20.25
C LEU A 21 5.98 -3.30 -18.85
N GLY A 22 6.16 -1.99 -18.68
CA GLY A 22 5.90 -1.29 -17.43
C GLY A 22 4.45 -1.39 -16.97
N GLN A 23 3.49 -1.17 -17.88
CA GLN A 23 2.06 -1.28 -17.57
C GLN A 23 1.63 -2.72 -17.26
N ARG A 24 2.15 -3.70 -18.01
CA ARG A 24 1.73 -5.09 -17.86
C ARG A 24 2.46 -5.82 -16.74
N LEU A 25 3.78 -5.67 -16.62
CA LEU A 25 4.60 -6.37 -15.62
C LEU A 25 4.85 -5.54 -14.36
N GLY A 26 4.95 -4.22 -14.50
CA GLY A 26 5.14 -3.30 -13.38
C GLY A 26 6.32 -2.34 -13.57
N THR A 27 6.41 -1.34 -12.70
CA THR A 27 7.45 -0.31 -12.73
C THR A 27 8.07 -0.13 -11.36
N PHE A 28 9.34 0.28 -11.34
CA PHE A 28 9.95 0.75 -10.10
C PHE A 28 9.54 2.19 -9.86
N THR A 29 9.15 2.48 -8.62
CA THR A 29 9.02 3.83 -8.10
C THR A 29 10.40 4.49 -7.98
N GLU A 30 10.42 5.80 -7.82
CA GLU A 30 11.66 6.55 -7.56
C GLU A 30 12.40 6.10 -6.28
N PHE A 31 11.70 5.44 -5.36
CA PHE A 31 12.25 4.89 -4.11
C PHE A 31 12.78 3.45 -4.26
N GLY A 32 12.65 2.86 -5.44
CA GLY A 32 13.12 1.51 -5.72
C GLY A 32 12.15 0.40 -5.32
N ASP A 33 10.94 0.73 -4.85
CA ASP A 33 9.86 -0.25 -4.67
C ASP A 33 9.25 -0.61 -6.03
N PHE A 34 8.90 -1.88 -6.21
CA PHE A 34 8.28 -2.37 -7.45
C PHE A 34 6.75 -2.33 -7.34
N SER A 35 6.11 -1.54 -8.18
CA SER A 35 4.66 -1.52 -8.38
C SER A 35 4.30 -2.53 -9.47
N TYR A 36 3.46 -3.52 -9.13
CA TYR A 36 3.11 -4.61 -10.04
C TYR A 36 2.12 -4.18 -11.13
N GLY A 37 2.33 -4.67 -12.35
CA GLY A 37 1.49 -4.37 -13.51
C GLY A 37 0.25 -5.26 -13.62
N SER A 38 -0.58 -5.00 -14.63
CA SER A 38 -1.91 -5.60 -14.77
C SER A 38 -1.93 -7.11 -15.03
N VAL A 39 -0.90 -7.69 -15.65
CA VAL A 39 -0.90 -9.13 -16.02
C VAL A 39 -0.42 -10.04 -14.89
N LEU A 40 0.08 -9.48 -13.79
CA LEU A 40 0.73 -10.25 -12.74
C LEU A 40 -0.22 -11.21 -12.01
N THR A 41 -1.51 -10.90 -12.00
CA THR A 41 -2.57 -11.75 -11.44
C THR A 41 -3.06 -12.83 -12.42
N ALA A 42 -2.56 -12.82 -13.66
CA ALA A 42 -2.93 -13.78 -14.69
C ALA A 42 -2.13 -15.10 -14.59
N PRO A 43 -2.64 -16.20 -15.17
CA PRO A 43 -1.91 -17.46 -15.26
C PRO A 43 -0.54 -17.30 -15.92
N GLN A 44 0.41 -18.16 -15.57
CA GLN A 44 1.78 -18.11 -16.11
C GLN A 44 1.80 -18.11 -17.65
N ALA A 45 0.92 -18.89 -18.29
CA ALA A 45 0.81 -18.94 -19.75
C ALA A 45 0.51 -17.56 -20.38
N GLU A 46 -0.30 -16.73 -19.74
CA GLU A 46 -0.60 -15.39 -20.23
C GLU A 46 0.61 -14.45 -20.02
N ARG A 47 1.32 -14.58 -18.91
CA ARG A 47 2.54 -13.81 -18.65
C ARG A 47 3.67 -14.19 -19.61
N GLN A 48 3.78 -15.46 -19.98
CA GLN A 48 4.75 -15.94 -20.98
C GLN A 48 4.53 -15.34 -22.37
N THR A 49 3.32 -14.88 -22.70
CA THR A 49 3.09 -14.14 -23.97
C THR A 49 3.90 -12.85 -24.08
N LEU A 50 4.42 -12.33 -22.96
CA LEU A 50 5.26 -11.13 -22.90
C LEU A 50 6.75 -11.42 -23.13
N GLN A 51 7.19 -12.68 -23.11
CA GLN A 51 8.61 -13.02 -23.30
C GLN A 51 9.19 -12.44 -24.60
N PRO A 52 8.54 -12.55 -25.78
CA PRO A 52 9.09 -12.00 -27.02
C PRO A 52 9.24 -10.47 -26.97
N MET A 53 8.35 -9.79 -26.25
CA MET A 53 8.40 -8.33 -26.06
C MET A 53 9.57 -7.93 -25.17
N LEU A 54 9.80 -8.66 -24.08
CA LEU A 54 10.95 -8.46 -23.20
C LEU A 54 12.28 -8.73 -23.93
N ASP A 55 12.35 -9.79 -24.71
CA ASP A 55 13.53 -10.15 -25.50
C ASP A 55 13.84 -9.07 -26.54
N GLU A 56 12.82 -8.55 -27.23
CA GLU A 56 12.97 -7.46 -28.18
C GLU A 56 13.46 -6.17 -27.50
N PHE A 57 12.87 -5.81 -26.35
CA PHE A 57 13.31 -4.66 -25.58
C PHE A 57 14.79 -4.78 -25.16
N CYS A 58 15.18 -5.94 -24.61
CA CYS A 58 16.56 -6.22 -24.23
C CYS A 58 17.52 -6.15 -25.44
N GLY A 59 17.09 -6.66 -26.60
CA GLY A 59 17.84 -6.59 -27.85
C GLY A 59 18.09 -5.15 -28.32
N LEU A 60 17.06 -4.31 -28.32
CA LEU A 60 17.16 -2.90 -28.69
C LEU A 60 18.01 -2.11 -27.68
N CYS A 61 17.89 -2.37 -26.38
CA CYS A 61 18.75 -1.75 -25.37
C CYS A 61 20.23 -2.05 -25.63
N LYS A 62 20.57 -3.32 -25.93
CA LYS A 62 21.94 -3.72 -26.30
C LYS A 62 22.41 -3.02 -27.58
N GLN A 63 21.58 -2.98 -28.61
CA GLN A 63 21.89 -2.31 -29.88
C GLN A 63 22.21 -0.83 -29.69
N PHE A 64 21.50 -0.15 -28.79
CA PHE A 64 21.68 1.28 -28.52
C PHE A 64 22.62 1.61 -27.35
N GLY A 65 23.24 0.59 -26.72
CA GLY A 65 24.13 0.79 -25.57
C GLY A 65 23.43 1.39 -24.34
N ILE A 66 22.14 1.12 -24.16
CA ILE A 66 21.36 1.60 -23.01
C ILE A 66 21.60 0.66 -21.83
N SER A 67 22.17 1.18 -20.75
CA SER A 67 22.41 0.43 -19.50
C SER A 67 21.67 1.01 -18.28
N HIS A 68 21.11 2.21 -18.41
CA HIS A 68 20.43 2.91 -17.32
C HIS A 68 19.06 3.41 -17.76
N LEU A 69 18.07 3.26 -16.88
CA LEU A 69 16.68 3.67 -17.07
C LEU A 69 16.22 4.67 -15.99
N GLY A 70 17.15 5.42 -15.39
CA GLY A 70 16.84 6.37 -14.33
C GLY A 70 16.50 5.76 -12.96
N ILE A 71 16.71 4.45 -12.77
CA ILE A 71 16.46 3.71 -11.53
C ILE A 71 17.77 3.13 -10.99
N VAL A 72 17.95 3.14 -9.67
CA VAL A 72 19.09 2.50 -8.99
C VAL A 72 19.15 1.01 -9.36
N GLY A 73 20.29 0.53 -9.87
CA GLY A 73 20.46 -0.84 -10.37
C GLY A 73 20.28 -1.00 -11.90
N GLY A 74 19.89 0.07 -12.60
CA GLY A 74 19.95 0.13 -14.07
C GLY A 74 19.01 -0.83 -14.80
N LEU A 75 19.33 -1.11 -16.06
CA LEU A 75 18.55 -1.96 -16.95
C LEU A 75 18.34 -3.37 -16.38
N ASP A 76 19.41 -3.99 -15.88
CA ASP A 76 19.40 -5.39 -15.42
C ASP A 76 18.46 -5.61 -14.23
N ARG A 77 18.33 -4.63 -13.34
CA ARG A 77 17.35 -4.70 -12.25
C ARG A 77 15.92 -4.73 -12.78
N VAL A 78 15.62 -3.89 -13.78
CA VAL A 78 14.29 -3.79 -14.37
C VAL A 78 13.94 -5.05 -15.14
N THR A 79 14.81 -5.44 -16.08
CA THR A 79 14.57 -6.61 -16.94
C THR A 79 14.61 -7.91 -16.14
N GLY A 80 15.50 -8.03 -15.15
CA GLY A 80 15.54 -9.17 -14.24
C GLY A 80 14.25 -9.31 -13.44
N LYS A 81 13.71 -8.20 -12.90
CA LYS A 81 12.43 -8.23 -12.19
C LYS A 81 11.27 -8.60 -13.13
N TRP A 82 11.24 -8.05 -14.34
CA TRP A 82 10.26 -8.43 -15.37
C TRP A 82 10.34 -9.91 -15.73
N GLN A 83 11.54 -10.46 -15.90
CA GLN A 83 11.75 -11.87 -16.15
C GLN A 83 11.21 -12.74 -15.00
N THR A 84 11.52 -12.41 -13.74
CA THR A 84 10.93 -13.10 -12.58
C THR A 84 9.40 -13.06 -12.59
N CYS A 85 8.80 -11.94 -13.01
CA CYS A 85 7.35 -11.82 -13.10
C CYS A 85 6.76 -12.72 -14.20
N ILE A 86 7.45 -12.87 -15.33
CA ILE A 86 7.05 -13.77 -16.42
C ILE A 86 7.16 -15.24 -15.97
N ASP A 87 8.26 -15.58 -15.30
CA ASP A 87 8.60 -16.96 -14.96
C ASP A 87 7.81 -17.50 -13.74
N ALA A 88 7.33 -16.62 -12.86
CA ALA A 88 6.66 -17.04 -11.62
C ALA A 88 5.49 -17.99 -11.90
N GLU A 89 5.49 -19.16 -11.27
CA GLU A 89 4.49 -20.21 -11.53
C GLU A 89 3.09 -19.80 -11.02
N ALA A 90 3.04 -19.18 -9.84
CA ALA A 90 1.81 -18.63 -9.28
C ALA A 90 1.60 -17.18 -9.72
N PRO A 91 0.35 -16.74 -9.96
CA PRO A 91 0.05 -15.33 -10.12
C PRO A 91 0.45 -14.54 -8.88
N ALA A 92 0.90 -13.31 -9.07
CA ALA A 92 1.13 -12.41 -7.95
C ALA A 92 -0.18 -12.12 -7.24
N HIS A 93 -0.11 -12.02 -5.92
CA HIS A 93 -1.25 -11.64 -5.11
C HIS A 93 -1.65 -10.20 -5.41
N SER A 94 -2.96 -9.95 -5.53
CA SER A 94 -3.49 -8.60 -5.73
C SER A 94 -3.33 -7.82 -4.42
N ARG A 95 -2.20 -7.12 -4.26
CA ARG A 95 -1.89 -6.38 -3.03
C ARG A 95 -1.29 -5.00 -3.31
N VAL A 96 -1.55 -4.07 -2.40
CA VAL A 96 -0.84 -2.79 -2.29
C VAL A 96 -0.50 -2.51 -0.84
N PHE A 97 0.66 -1.91 -0.59
CA PHE A 97 0.97 -1.40 0.76
C PHE A 97 0.16 -0.14 1.05
N LEU A 98 -0.26 0.02 2.30
CA LEU A 98 -0.84 1.27 2.76
C LEU A 98 0.23 2.37 2.79
N PRO A 99 -0.14 3.65 2.60
CA PRO A 99 0.77 4.78 2.83
C PRO A 99 1.45 4.67 4.19
N GLY A 100 2.76 4.97 4.22
CA GLY A 100 3.54 4.93 5.45
C GLY A 100 3.14 6.05 6.42
N GLU A 101 2.81 7.23 5.90
CA GLU A 101 2.46 8.43 6.66
C GLU A 101 0.95 8.59 6.82
N TRP A 102 0.52 9.01 8.00
CA TRP A 102 -0.88 9.23 8.36
C TRP A 102 -1.02 10.53 9.15
N ILE A 103 -2.16 11.19 8.97
CA ILE A 103 -2.57 12.29 9.85
C ILE A 103 -2.95 11.68 11.20
N PHE A 104 -2.33 12.15 12.26
CA PHE A 104 -2.55 11.69 13.62
C PHE A 104 -3.19 12.78 14.47
N VAL A 105 -4.14 12.37 15.30
CA VAL A 105 -4.77 13.22 16.31
C VAL A 105 -4.81 12.46 17.62
N ALA A 106 -4.14 13.01 18.64
CA ALA A 106 -4.19 12.46 20.00
C ALA A 106 -5.57 12.73 20.62
N ASP A 107 -6.15 11.70 21.23
CA ASP A 107 -7.48 11.74 21.84
C ASP A 107 -7.45 11.03 23.21
N PRO A 108 -6.69 11.54 24.18
CA PRO A 108 -6.51 10.88 25.47
C PRO A 108 -7.81 10.71 26.27
N ARG A 109 -8.86 11.45 25.91
CA ARG A 109 -10.16 11.47 26.61
C ARG A 109 -11.29 10.78 25.83
N ASP A 110 -11.00 10.22 24.66
CA ASP A 110 -11.98 9.56 23.80
C ASP A 110 -13.16 10.44 23.32
N GLU A 111 -12.88 11.71 23.05
CA GLU A 111 -13.89 12.70 22.67
C GLU A 111 -14.11 12.71 21.16
N GLY A 112 -13.15 12.24 20.36
CA GLY A 112 -13.15 12.41 18.91
C GLY A 112 -14.33 11.75 18.20
N LEU A 113 -14.85 10.64 18.74
CA LEU A 113 -16.05 10.00 18.20
C LEU A 113 -17.30 10.85 18.49
N ALA A 114 -17.45 11.34 19.72
CA ALA A 114 -18.58 12.18 20.13
C ALA A 114 -18.59 13.53 19.42
N ASP A 115 -17.40 14.09 19.18
CA ASP A 115 -17.17 15.33 18.43
C ASP A 115 -17.28 15.15 16.90
N GLY A 116 -17.58 13.93 16.44
CA GLY A 116 -17.84 13.63 15.04
C GLY A 116 -16.61 13.77 14.14
N TRP A 117 -15.40 13.52 14.64
CA TRP A 117 -14.17 13.71 13.87
C TRP A 117 -14.16 12.91 12.56
N LEU A 118 -14.77 11.72 12.55
CA LEU A 118 -14.96 10.88 11.36
C LEU A 118 -15.63 11.61 10.18
N ALA A 119 -16.53 12.56 10.46
CA ALA A 119 -17.27 13.29 9.43
C ALA A 119 -16.54 14.57 8.96
N GLN A 120 -15.53 15.03 9.70
CA GLN A 120 -14.87 16.30 9.43
C GLN A 120 -13.85 16.15 8.29
N SER A 121 -14.08 16.84 7.18
CA SER A 121 -13.19 16.75 6.00
C SER A 121 -11.76 17.17 6.30
N ARG A 122 -11.55 18.09 7.25
CA ARG A 122 -10.24 18.67 7.60
C ARG A 122 -9.15 17.63 7.85
N TYR A 123 -9.49 16.47 8.43
CA TYR A 123 -8.53 15.41 8.72
C TYR A 123 -8.08 14.68 7.45
N TYR A 124 -8.99 14.49 6.51
CA TYR A 124 -8.72 13.87 5.21
C TYR A 124 -8.07 14.87 4.25
N ASP A 125 -8.51 16.12 4.24
CA ASP A 125 -7.94 17.17 3.38
C ASP A 125 -6.47 17.43 3.76
N ALA A 126 -6.12 17.29 5.04
CA ALA A 126 -4.75 17.41 5.52
C ALA A 126 -3.82 16.30 4.99
N THR A 127 -4.34 15.16 4.52
CA THR A 127 -3.50 14.06 4.02
C THR A 127 -2.79 14.42 2.73
N ALA A 128 -3.31 15.39 1.97
CA ALA A 128 -2.65 15.94 0.78
C ALA A 128 -1.30 16.61 1.09
N LYS A 129 -1.03 16.92 2.36
CA LYS A 129 0.24 17.50 2.85
C LYS A 129 1.26 16.44 3.29
N LEU A 130 0.93 15.15 3.20
CA LEU A 130 1.82 14.03 3.50
C LEU A 130 2.72 13.68 2.30
N THR A 131 3.00 14.66 1.44
CA THR A 131 3.84 14.48 0.27
C THR A 131 5.27 14.18 0.66
N ILE A 132 5.92 13.30 -0.11
CA ILE A 132 7.28 12.88 0.14
C ILE A 132 8.24 14.06 -0.14
N GLY A 133 9.13 14.35 0.81
CA GLY A 133 10.22 15.32 0.63
C GLY A 133 9.89 16.76 1.03
N GLU A 134 8.66 17.06 1.44
CA GLU A 134 8.27 18.40 1.93
C GLU A 134 7.63 18.31 3.32
N ASP A 135 8.26 18.96 4.30
CA ASP A 135 7.69 19.13 5.62
C ASP A 135 6.73 20.34 5.62
N GLN A 136 5.53 20.11 5.10
CA GLN A 136 4.49 21.13 5.10
C GLN A 136 3.78 21.19 6.46
N PRO A 137 3.56 22.39 7.03
CA PRO A 137 2.91 22.52 8.31
C PRO A 137 1.46 22.01 8.25
N LEU A 138 1.12 21.15 9.21
CA LEU A 138 -0.22 20.63 9.40
C LEU A 138 -1.09 21.62 10.20
N PRO A 139 -2.42 21.60 10.02
CA PRO A 139 -3.33 22.35 10.88
C PRO A 139 -3.14 22.03 12.36
N SER A 140 -3.45 23.01 13.22
CA SER A 140 -3.34 22.83 14.67
C SER A 140 -4.13 21.62 15.19
N GLY A 141 -3.52 20.87 16.11
CA GLY A 141 -4.07 19.65 16.68
C GLY A 141 -3.86 18.40 15.83
N MET A 142 -3.12 18.48 14.72
CA MET A 142 -2.75 17.33 13.90
C MET A 142 -1.23 17.14 13.91
N ALA A 143 -0.80 15.89 13.81
CA ALA A 143 0.59 15.52 13.61
C ALA A 143 0.73 14.52 12.47
N ARG A 144 1.98 14.29 12.09
CA ARG A 144 2.36 13.24 11.15
C ARG A 144 2.93 12.08 11.95
N VAL A 145 2.43 10.88 11.71
CA VAL A 145 3.02 9.63 12.24
C VAL A 145 3.18 8.63 11.12
N HIS A 146 4.12 7.71 11.32
CA HIS A 146 4.38 6.60 10.42
C HIS A 146 3.88 5.29 10.99
N ILE A 147 3.21 4.51 10.16
CA ILE A 147 2.76 3.15 10.51
C ILE A 147 3.77 2.06 10.10
N ASN A 148 4.93 2.44 9.55
CA ASN A 148 5.88 1.51 8.91
C ASN A 148 7.30 1.54 9.48
N ARG A 149 7.52 2.17 10.65
CA ARG A 149 8.86 2.38 11.24
C ARG A 149 9.25 1.37 12.32
N GLY A 150 8.38 0.42 12.66
CA GLY A 150 8.60 -0.54 13.75
C GLY A 150 8.39 0.06 15.15
N VAL A 151 7.83 1.27 15.24
CA VAL A 151 7.64 2.01 16.50
C VAL A 151 6.23 2.58 16.61
N GLY A 152 5.73 2.70 17.85
CA GLY A 152 4.45 3.32 18.19
C GLY A 152 4.47 4.85 18.17
N TRP A 153 3.38 5.50 18.56
CA TRP A 153 3.28 6.97 18.56
C TRP A 153 4.17 7.64 19.61
N GLU A 154 4.55 6.93 20.69
CA GLU A 154 5.36 7.49 21.79
C GLU A 154 6.74 7.91 21.30
N GLN A 155 7.30 7.15 20.36
CA GLN A 155 8.58 7.42 19.72
C GLN A 155 8.44 8.34 18.50
N GLN A 156 7.24 8.87 18.26
CA GLN A 156 6.90 9.73 17.12
C GLN A 156 6.29 11.06 17.59
N GLY A 157 6.65 11.50 18.80
CA GLY A 157 6.27 12.82 19.33
C GLY A 157 5.17 12.81 20.38
N PHE A 158 4.69 11.63 20.80
CA PHE A 158 3.61 11.49 21.79
C PHE A 158 4.03 10.69 23.04
N PRO A 159 5.14 11.05 23.71
CA PRO A 159 5.63 10.28 24.85
C PRO A 159 4.58 10.27 25.99
N GLY A 160 4.24 9.06 26.47
CA GLY A 160 3.28 8.88 27.57
C GLY A 160 1.82 9.11 27.20
N LEU A 161 1.49 9.19 25.90
CA LEU A 161 0.10 9.22 25.46
C LEU A 161 -0.58 7.89 25.76
N ASN A 162 -1.45 7.91 26.76
CA ASN A 162 -2.41 6.85 27.06
C ASN A 162 -3.81 7.30 26.63
N GLY A 163 -4.68 6.34 26.32
CA GLY A 163 -6.02 6.60 25.81
C GLY A 163 -6.09 6.30 24.32
N TYR A 164 -6.56 7.26 23.51
CA TYR A 164 -6.84 7.03 22.11
C TYR A 164 -5.96 7.88 21.18
N GLY A 165 -5.69 7.31 20.01
CA GLY A 165 -5.06 7.98 18.89
C GLY A 165 -5.85 7.70 17.61
N TRP A 166 -6.07 8.73 16.82
CA TRP A 166 -6.75 8.63 15.53
C TRP A 166 -5.77 8.78 14.38
N TYR A 167 -5.85 7.87 13.41
CA TYR A 167 -5.11 7.89 12.16
C TYR A 167 -6.07 8.16 11.01
N PHE A 168 -5.79 9.16 10.16
CA PHE A 168 -6.60 9.48 8.98
C PHE A 168 -5.76 9.41 7.70
N GLN A 169 -6.35 8.84 6.65
CA GLN A 169 -5.76 8.77 5.32
C GLN A 169 -6.83 8.69 4.22
N ASN A 170 -6.51 9.21 3.04
CA ASN A 170 -7.22 8.93 1.80
C ASN A 170 -6.47 7.81 1.05
N LEU A 171 -7.16 6.70 0.79
CA LEU A 171 -6.58 5.57 0.06
C LEU A 171 -7.17 5.45 -1.33
N GLU A 172 -6.31 5.43 -2.35
CA GLU A 172 -6.70 4.98 -3.68
C GLU A 172 -6.72 3.45 -3.71
N VAL A 173 -7.91 2.89 -3.94
CA VAL A 173 -8.05 1.44 -4.10
C VAL A 173 -7.92 1.13 -5.59
N PRO A 174 -6.98 0.26 -6.03
CA PRO A 174 -6.82 -0.07 -7.43
C PRO A 174 -8.13 -0.55 -8.07
N GLN A 175 -8.44 -0.10 -9.28
CA GLN A 175 -9.61 -0.58 -10.02
C GLN A 175 -9.58 -2.10 -10.23
N SER A 176 -8.38 -2.68 -10.36
CA SER A 176 -8.15 -4.12 -10.49
C SER A 176 -8.60 -4.94 -9.28
N PHE A 177 -8.86 -4.31 -8.13
CA PHE A 177 -9.42 -4.99 -6.96
C PHE A 177 -10.95 -5.12 -7.04
N GLY A 178 -11.59 -4.43 -7.99
CA GLY A 178 -13.02 -4.52 -8.21
C GLY A 178 -13.45 -5.92 -8.65
N GLY A 179 -14.59 -6.38 -8.14
CA GLY A 179 -15.16 -7.69 -8.48
C GLY A 179 -14.56 -8.89 -7.75
N LYS A 180 -13.55 -8.68 -6.88
CA LYS A 180 -13.04 -9.72 -5.98
C LYS A 180 -14.03 -9.98 -4.85
N GLU A 181 -14.15 -11.26 -4.44
CA GLU A 181 -15.05 -11.65 -3.35
C GLU A 181 -14.66 -11.02 -2.02
N HIS A 182 -13.35 -10.91 -1.77
CA HIS A 182 -12.77 -10.36 -0.55
C HIS A 182 -11.82 -9.20 -0.86
N LEU A 183 -11.85 -8.19 0.00
CA LEU A 183 -10.89 -7.08 -0.03
C LEU A 183 -10.47 -6.74 1.39
N TYR A 184 -9.31 -7.24 1.76
CA TYR A 184 -8.78 -7.16 3.10
C TYR A 184 -7.99 -5.87 3.34
N LEU A 185 -8.35 -5.11 4.36
CA LEU A 185 -7.47 -4.15 5.00
C LEU A 185 -6.73 -4.86 6.14
N TYR A 186 -5.41 -4.92 6.03
CA TYR A 186 -4.53 -5.61 6.96
C TYR A 186 -3.58 -4.64 7.66
N LEU A 187 -3.61 -4.64 8.99
CA LEU A 187 -2.65 -3.92 9.84
C LEU A 187 -1.86 -4.96 10.62
N ARG A 188 -0.55 -5.04 10.38
CA ARG A 188 0.27 -6.17 10.86
C ARG A 188 0.44 -6.20 12.38
N MET A 189 0.61 -5.03 12.99
CA MET A 189 0.87 -4.93 14.42
C MET A 189 0.19 -3.67 14.93
N VAL A 190 -0.79 -3.88 15.81
CA VAL A 190 -1.54 -2.80 16.44
C VAL A 190 -1.52 -2.99 17.95
N ASN A 191 -1.16 -1.93 18.66
CA ASN A 191 -1.15 -1.85 20.11
C ASN A 191 -2.18 -0.78 20.55
N GLU A 192 -3.36 -1.15 21.04
CA GLU A 192 -3.79 -2.52 21.32
C GLU A 192 -5.18 -2.85 20.79
N GLN A 193 -6.17 -2.02 21.08
CA GLN A 193 -7.48 -2.15 20.48
C GLN A 193 -7.59 -1.22 19.28
N ALA A 194 -8.34 -1.61 18.25
CA ALA A 194 -8.62 -0.66 17.18
C ALA A 194 -9.97 -0.86 16.52
N TRP A 195 -10.44 0.24 15.94
CA TRP A 195 -11.65 0.35 15.14
C TRP A 195 -11.25 0.94 13.79
N VAL A 196 -11.62 0.26 12.71
CA VAL A 196 -11.34 0.69 11.34
C VAL A 196 -12.64 1.20 10.74
N TYR A 197 -12.63 2.48 10.38
CA TYR A 197 -13.73 3.16 9.73
C TYR A 197 -13.37 3.43 8.26
N ILE A 198 -14.30 3.14 7.37
CA ILE A 198 -14.14 3.29 5.93
C ILE A 198 -15.33 4.10 5.43
N ASN A 199 -15.05 5.23 4.78
CA ASN A 199 -16.04 6.16 4.26
C ASN A 199 -17.06 6.63 5.31
N GLY A 200 -16.63 6.74 6.57
CA GLY A 200 -17.44 7.19 7.71
C GLY A 200 -18.18 6.07 8.46
N GLU A 201 -18.12 4.83 7.99
CA GLU A 201 -18.80 3.69 8.60
C GLU A 201 -17.80 2.73 9.26
N LEU A 202 -18.17 2.11 10.38
CA LEU A 202 -17.35 1.09 11.02
C LEU A 202 -17.31 -0.18 10.15
N ALA A 203 -16.13 -0.50 9.62
CA ALA A 203 -15.92 -1.71 8.82
C ALA A 203 -15.60 -2.93 9.70
N CYS A 204 -14.75 -2.74 10.71
CA CYS A 204 -14.39 -3.80 11.66
C CYS A 204 -13.76 -3.23 12.92
N ALA A 205 -13.67 -4.06 13.96
CA ALA A 205 -12.99 -3.71 15.20
C ALA A 205 -12.32 -4.94 15.83
N ARG A 206 -11.10 -4.75 16.35
CA ARG A 206 -10.41 -5.71 17.20
C ARG A 206 -10.25 -5.10 18.59
N THR A 207 -11.07 -5.55 19.51
CA THR A 207 -11.23 -5.00 20.86
C THR A 207 -11.31 -6.14 21.88
N TYR A 208 -11.18 -5.84 23.17
CA TYR A 208 -11.42 -6.85 24.20
C TYR A 208 -12.84 -7.41 24.09
N ALA A 209 -13.83 -6.54 23.86
CA ALA A 209 -15.22 -6.95 23.72
C ALA A 209 -15.47 -7.83 22.49
N SER A 210 -14.88 -7.48 21.34
CA SER A 210 -15.11 -8.24 20.08
C SER A 210 -14.34 -9.56 20.03
N THR A 211 -13.29 -9.72 20.83
CA THR A 211 -12.44 -10.91 20.80
C THR A 211 -12.51 -11.78 22.06
N GLY A 212 -13.01 -11.24 23.17
CA GLY A 212 -12.95 -11.87 24.50
C GLY A 212 -11.54 -11.96 25.09
N LYS A 213 -10.53 -11.34 24.45
CA LYS A 213 -9.11 -11.42 24.83
C LYS A 213 -8.70 -10.23 25.69
N GLY A 214 -7.74 -10.46 26.59
CA GLY A 214 -7.14 -9.41 27.42
C GLY A 214 -5.99 -8.67 26.74
N PRO A 215 -5.39 -7.68 27.45
CA PRO A 215 -4.34 -6.86 26.87
C PRO A 215 -3.13 -7.63 26.33
N ALA A 216 -2.56 -8.51 27.14
CA ALA A 216 -1.39 -9.30 26.77
C ALA A 216 -1.61 -10.16 25.50
N GLU A 217 -2.85 -10.56 25.22
CA GLU A 217 -3.19 -11.38 24.06
C GLU A 217 -3.48 -10.56 22.80
N LEU A 218 -3.89 -9.29 22.93
CA LEU A 218 -4.14 -8.40 21.79
C LEU A 218 -2.90 -7.58 21.42
N SER A 219 -2.02 -7.32 22.37
CA SER A 219 -0.79 -6.56 22.14
C SER A 219 0.04 -7.18 21.01
N GLY A 220 0.33 -6.37 20.01
CA GLY A 220 1.18 -6.71 18.88
C GLY A 220 0.52 -7.61 17.83
N THR A 221 -0.75 -7.95 18.00
CA THR A 221 -1.44 -8.83 17.03
C THR A 221 -1.81 -8.06 15.75
N PRO A 222 -2.14 -8.76 14.65
CA PRO A 222 -2.66 -8.13 13.44
C PRO A 222 -4.17 -7.85 13.49
N ILE A 223 -4.62 -6.93 12.65
CA ILE A 223 -6.03 -6.75 12.29
C ILE A 223 -6.18 -7.14 10.84
N LEU A 224 -7.13 -8.05 10.57
CA LEU A 224 -7.55 -8.39 9.22
C LEU A 224 -9.03 -8.05 9.09
N CYS A 225 -9.34 -7.15 8.17
CA CYS A 225 -10.66 -6.58 7.99
C CYS A 225 -11.13 -6.87 6.58
N ASP A 226 -12.10 -7.76 6.38
CA ASP A 226 -12.73 -7.89 5.07
C ASP A 226 -13.65 -6.71 4.83
N ALA A 227 -13.17 -5.78 4.01
CA ALA A 227 -13.76 -4.48 3.75
C ALA A 227 -14.33 -4.38 2.33
N ALA A 228 -14.57 -5.51 1.65
CA ALA A 228 -15.13 -5.55 0.28
C ALA A 228 -16.43 -4.74 0.14
N LYS A 229 -17.28 -4.73 1.16
CA LYS A 229 -18.55 -3.97 1.16
C LYS A 229 -18.37 -2.46 1.39
N SER A 230 -17.28 -2.06 2.03
CA SER A 230 -17.06 -0.67 2.46
C SER A 230 -16.12 0.10 1.52
N LEU A 231 -15.14 -0.60 0.93
CA LEU A 231 -14.16 -0.03 0.01
C LEU A 231 -14.71 0.06 -1.42
N LYS A 232 -14.40 1.16 -2.08
CA LYS A 232 -14.78 1.42 -3.48
C LYS A 232 -13.54 1.32 -4.36
N ALA A 233 -13.45 0.26 -5.16
CA ALA A 233 -12.34 0.07 -6.10
C ALA A 233 -12.37 1.15 -7.20
N GLY A 234 -11.19 1.58 -7.66
CA GLY A 234 -11.05 2.64 -8.66
C GLY A 234 -11.39 4.04 -8.13
N ALA A 235 -11.52 4.21 -6.81
CA ALA A 235 -11.87 5.47 -6.18
C ALA A 235 -11.02 5.73 -4.92
N THR A 236 -10.97 6.99 -4.51
CA THR A 236 -10.42 7.40 -3.22
C THR A 236 -11.39 7.06 -2.10
N ASN A 237 -10.91 6.39 -1.06
CA ASN A 237 -11.66 6.00 0.13
C ASN A 237 -11.10 6.73 1.36
N ARG A 238 -12.00 7.25 2.19
CA ARG A 238 -11.62 7.89 3.46
C ARG A 238 -11.46 6.83 4.53
N ILE A 239 -10.26 6.69 5.07
CA ILE A 239 -9.95 5.72 6.11
C ILE A 239 -9.63 6.44 7.40
N ALA A 240 -10.28 6.03 8.48
CA ALA A 240 -9.93 6.43 9.82
C ALA A 240 -9.72 5.19 10.69
N ILE A 241 -8.63 5.17 11.46
CA ILE A 241 -8.35 4.09 12.40
C ILE A 241 -8.23 4.73 13.77
N ARG A 242 -9.10 4.34 14.70
CA ARG A 242 -9.02 4.70 16.10
C ARG A 242 -8.29 3.59 16.81
N VAL A 243 -7.26 3.89 17.57
CA VAL A 243 -6.51 2.92 18.36
C VAL A 243 -6.60 3.32 19.82
N ALA A 244 -6.88 2.35 20.71
CA ALA A 244 -6.79 2.53 22.15
C ALA A 244 -5.60 1.78 22.71
N HIS A 245 -4.92 2.41 23.66
CA HIS A 245 -3.76 1.86 24.34
C HIS A 245 -3.66 2.39 25.76
N GLU A 246 -3.38 1.49 26.69
CA GLU A 246 -3.37 1.83 28.12
C GLU A 246 -1.96 2.15 28.65
N THR A 247 -0.95 1.36 28.29
CA THR A 247 0.42 1.50 28.81
C THR A 247 1.48 0.98 27.85
N GLY A 248 2.59 1.71 27.70
CA GLY A 248 3.75 1.25 26.91
C GLY A 248 3.80 1.87 25.52
N LEU A 249 3.98 1.07 24.47
CA LEU A 249 4.03 1.53 23.08
C LEU A 249 2.70 1.29 22.34
N GLY A 250 1.95 2.35 22.08
CA GLY A 250 0.66 2.34 21.41
C GLY A 250 0.75 2.67 19.92
N GLY A 251 -0.27 2.26 19.17
CA GLY A 251 -0.43 2.60 17.77
C GLY A 251 -0.17 1.45 16.79
N ILE A 252 0.07 1.81 15.54
CA ILE A 252 0.32 0.90 14.42
C ILE A 252 1.80 0.99 14.06
N SER A 253 2.51 -0.13 14.12
CA SER A 253 3.99 -0.11 14.08
C SER A 253 4.60 -0.68 12.80
N PHE A 254 3.85 -1.48 12.03
CA PHE A 254 4.38 -2.17 10.84
C PHE A 254 3.51 -1.94 9.59
N PRO A 255 4.12 -2.00 8.38
CA PRO A 255 3.41 -1.71 7.12
C PRO A 255 2.11 -2.51 7.01
N GLY A 256 1.01 -1.81 6.73
CA GLY A 256 -0.27 -2.42 6.40
C GLY A 256 -0.41 -2.68 4.90
N MET A 257 -1.42 -3.47 4.52
CA MET A 257 -1.71 -3.78 3.12
C MET A 257 -3.21 -3.74 2.85
N LEU A 258 -3.57 -3.45 1.59
CA LEU A 258 -4.82 -3.91 1.01
C LEU A 258 -4.54 -5.17 0.19
N VAL A 259 -5.37 -6.19 0.33
CA VAL A 259 -5.26 -7.45 -0.40
C VAL A 259 -6.62 -7.85 -0.95
N ALA A 260 -6.71 -8.02 -2.26
CA ALA A 260 -7.90 -8.51 -2.93
C ALA A 260 -7.76 -10.01 -3.24
N SER A 261 -8.82 -10.77 -3.02
CA SER A 261 -8.82 -12.23 -3.16
C SER A 261 -10.19 -12.77 -3.54
N ASP A 262 -10.23 -13.85 -4.32
CA ASP A 262 -11.46 -14.65 -4.56
C ASP A 262 -11.60 -15.80 -3.56
N GLN A 263 -10.72 -15.85 -2.56
CA GLN A 263 -10.71 -16.86 -1.51
C GLN A 263 -10.59 -16.17 -0.16
N GLU A 264 -11.21 -16.77 0.85
CA GLU A 264 -11.03 -16.32 2.22
C GLU A 264 -9.57 -16.52 2.66
N LEU A 265 -8.96 -15.48 3.23
CA LEU A 265 -7.58 -15.50 3.70
C LEU A 265 -7.51 -15.32 5.20
N THR A 266 -6.59 -16.05 5.82
CA THR A 266 -6.19 -15.86 7.22
C THR A 266 -5.16 -14.75 7.36
N PRO A 267 -4.98 -14.16 8.56
CA PRO A 267 -3.93 -13.17 8.80
C PRO A 267 -2.53 -13.67 8.44
N GLN A 268 -2.22 -14.96 8.66
CA GLN A 268 -0.92 -15.55 8.32
C GLN A 268 -0.71 -15.62 6.81
N GLN A 269 -1.73 -15.98 6.04
CA GLN A 269 -1.67 -15.98 4.57
C GLN A 269 -1.48 -14.57 4.03
N VAL A 270 -2.19 -13.59 4.58
CA VAL A 270 -2.02 -12.18 4.20
C VAL A 270 -0.64 -11.66 4.58
N ASP A 271 -0.09 -12.00 5.75
CA ASP A 271 1.27 -11.57 6.13
C ASP A 271 2.35 -12.16 5.19
N ALA A 272 2.16 -13.39 4.73
CA ALA A 272 3.06 -14.04 3.76
C ALA A 272 3.13 -13.28 2.44
N TYR A 273 2.07 -12.55 2.07
CA TYR A 273 2.06 -11.76 0.84
C TYR A 273 3.08 -10.62 0.87
N ARG A 274 3.67 -10.26 2.01
CA ARG A 274 4.69 -9.20 2.10
C ARG A 274 5.96 -9.50 1.30
N GLN A 275 6.30 -10.78 1.13
CA GLN A 275 7.48 -11.25 0.39
C GLN A 275 7.37 -10.91 -1.11
#